data_AF-A0A917WFM8-F1
#
_entry.id   AF-A0A917WFM8-F1
#
_cell.length_a   1.000
_cell.length_b   1.000
_cell.length_c   1.000
_cell.angle_alpha   90.00
_cell.angle_beta   90.00
_cell.angle_gamma   90.00
#
_symmetry.space_group_name_H-M   'P 1'
#
loop_
_entity.id
_entity.type
_entity.pdbx_description
1 polymer ?
#
loop_
_entity_poly.entity_id
_entity_poly.type
_entity_poly.pdbx_seq_one_letter_code
_entity_poly.pdbx_strand_id
1 'polypeptide(L)'
;MPRKVFFSFHYDDVTRVNVVRNSDQITRRYAKAARFHDKSLWEEVKKQGPLAIKRMINGGLDGSSVTCVLIGSQTWQRRWVRYEIIKSLARGNGILGVRIHDVGFKSGQPTNALAGLFGTSPPSNALAGYGSRQEPTLGGLLGMATERPENSLLGALLAGDQSLAPTPQPGPNPLRFLGYTVDRRYGMVRFHEVGPNGQWREYTEVQAVPLRSLPWLPRLKDADNLENLFHIYDWKLDYGSFYFPTWIEHAAAQVGR
;
A
#
# COMPACT_ATOMS: atom_id res chain seq x y z
N MET A 1 17.97 2.00 21.09
CA MET A 1 17.07 0.82 21.00
C MET A 1 16.16 0.98 19.80
N PRO A 2 15.69 -0.11 19.16
CA PRO A 2 14.74 0.00 18.05
C PRO A 2 13.41 0.62 18.52
N ARG A 3 12.85 1.51 17.70
CA ARG A 3 11.60 2.21 18.00
C ARG A 3 10.41 1.28 18.02
N LYS A 4 9.42 1.60 18.86
CA LYS A 4 8.15 0.88 18.88
C LYS A 4 7.19 1.50 17.85
N VAL A 5 6.79 0.68 16.87
CA VAL A 5 5.93 1.08 15.75
C VAL A 5 4.56 0.44 15.90
N PHE A 6 3.51 1.25 15.78
CA PHE A 6 2.12 0.78 15.72
C PHE A 6 1.70 0.64 14.26
N PHE A 7 1.14 -0.50 13.87
CA PHE A 7 0.67 -0.75 12.51
C PHE A 7 -0.85 -0.63 12.45
N SER A 8 -1.34 0.29 11.63
CA SER A 8 -2.76 0.52 11.36
C SER A 8 -3.07 0.00 9.96
N PHE A 9 -4.04 -0.90 9.82
CA PHE A 9 -4.38 -1.49 8.53
C PHE A 9 -5.82 -2.00 8.50
N HIS A 10 -6.31 -2.26 7.31
CA HIS A 10 -7.58 -2.91 7.11
C HIS A 10 -7.46 -4.44 7.21
N TYR A 11 -8.29 -5.10 8.01
CA TYR A 11 -8.20 -6.55 8.26
C TYR A 11 -8.30 -7.42 7.01
N ASP A 12 -9.05 -7.02 5.98
CA ASP A 12 -9.12 -7.81 4.74
C ASP A 12 -7.78 -7.79 3.98
N ASP A 13 -6.90 -6.84 4.28
CA ASP A 13 -5.54 -6.75 3.73
C ASP A 13 -4.50 -7.54 4.54
N VAL A 14 -4.90 -8.34 5.54
CA VAL A 14 -3.99 -9.08 6.43
C VAL A 14 -2.98 -9.95 5.68
N THR A 15 -3.36 -10.54 4.54
CA THR A 15 -2.45 -11.36 3.71
C THR A 15 -1.31 -10.52 3.12
N ARG A 16 -1.60 -9.30 2.68
CA ARG A 16 -0.62 -8.34 2.18
C ARG A 16 0.25 -7.79 3.30
N VAL A 17 -0.38 -7.48 4.45
CA VAL A 17 0.32 -7.03 5.66
C VAL A 17 1.30 -8.09 6.16
N ASN A 18 0.96 -9.38 6.06
CA ASN A 18 1.86 -10.47 6.43
C ASN A 18 3.12 -10.52 5.57
N VAL A 19 3.06 -10.15 4.28
CA VAL A 19 4.26 -10.02 3.43
C VAL A 19 5.17 -8.91 3.93
N VAL A 20 4.59 -7.75 4.27
CA VAL A 20 5.32 -6.63 4.87
C VAL A 20 5.92 -7.03 6.22
N ARG A 21 5.13 -7.69 7.08
CA ARG A 21 5.55 -8.17 8.40
C ARG A 21 6.70 -9.17 8.34
N ASN A 22 6.62 -10.14 7.42
CA ASN A 22 7.63 -11.17 7.24
C ASN A 22 8.86 -10.65 6.47
N SER A 23 8.89 -9.37 6.09
CA SER A 23 10.10 -8.77 5.57
C SER A 23 11.22 -8.81 6.61
N ASP A 24 12.43 -9.01 6.10
CA ASP A 24 13.63 -9.19 6.90
C ASP A 24 13.87 -8.04 7.89
N GLN A 25 13.57 -6.82 7.45
CA GLN A 25 13.75 -5.61 8.25
C GLN A 25 12.74 -5.51 9.41
N ILE A 26 11.47 -5.86 9.18
CA ILE A 26 10.45 -5.82 10.23
C ILE A 26 10.68 -6.94 11.24
N THR A 27 11.05 -8.12 10.77
CA THR A 27 11.30 -9.29 11.62
C THR A 27 12.56 -9.12 12.48
N ARG A 28 13.65 -8.54 11.95
CA ARG A 28 14.89 -8.35 12.73
C ARG A 28 14.86 -7.14 13.66
N ARG A 29 14.27 -6.02 13.22
CA ARG A 29 14.37 -4.74 13.94
C ARG A 29 13.14 -4.41 14.78
N TYR A 30 11.96 -4.90 14.39
CA TYR A 30 10.69 -4.47 14.98
C TYR A 30 9.86 -5.63 15.55
N ALA A 31 10.27 -6.90 15.44
CA ALA A 31 9.45 -8.05 15.87
C ALA A 31 8.99 -8.05 17.33
N LYS A 32 9.76 -7.45 18.26
CA LYS A 32 9.36 -7.30 19.67
C LYS A 32 8.54 -6.03 19.94
N ALA A 33 8.60 -5.05 19.03
CA ALA A 33 8.06 -3.70 19.23
C ALA A 33 6.80 -3.44 18.39
N ALA A 34 6.58 -4.21 17.32
CA ALA A 34 5.41 -4.14 16.48
C ALA A 34 4.25 -4.94 17.09
N ARG A 35 3.20 -4.26 17.55
CA ARG A 35 1.95 -4.93 17.95
C ARG A 35 1.08 -5.12 16.71
N PHE A 36 1.06 -6.35 16.19
CA PHE A 36 0.03 -6.79 15.25
C PHE A 36 -1.09 -7.45 16.05
N HIS A 37 -2.31 -6.92 15.96
CA HIS A 37 -3.47 -7.55 16.57
C HIS A 37 -3.92 -8.72 15.68
N ASP A 38 -3.97 -9.92 16.25
CA ASP A 38 -4.44 -11.11 15.54
C ASP A 38 -5.96 -11.04 15.31
N LYS A 39 -6.43 -11.71 14.25
CA LYS A 39 -7.84 -11.71 13.83
C LYS A 39 -8.77 -12.23 14.94
N SER A 40 -8.32 -13.23 15.69
CA SER A 40 -9.05 -13.84 16.81
C SER A 40 -9.30 -12.84 17.95
N LEU A 41 -8.24 -12.15 18.39
CA LEU A 41 -8.31 -11.13 19.42
C LEU A 41 -9.22 -9.97 18.98
N TRP A 42 -9.12 -9.54 17.72
CA TRP A 42 -9.97 -8.48 17.21
C TRP A 42 -11.46 -8.85 17.22
N GLU A 43 -11.82 -10.04 16.72
CA GLU A 43 -13.21 -10.49 16.71
C GLU A 43 -13.77 -10.71 18.11
N GLU A 44 -12.94 -11.14 19.07
CA GLU A 44 -13.32 -11.22 20.47
C GLU A 44 -13.60 -9.83 21.07
N VAL A 45 -12.67 -8.89 20.88
CA VAL A 45 -12.82 -7.51 21.39
C VAL A 45 -13.99 -6.79 20.70
N LYS A 46 -14.26 -7.12 19.44
CA LYS A 46 -15.42 -6.58 18.70
C LYS A 46 -16.75 -6.99 19.30
N LYS A 47 -16.85 -8.20 19.86
CA LYS A 47 -18.05 -8.66 20.60
C LYS A 47 -18.26 -7.89 21.91
N GLN A 48 -17.20 -7.38 22.51
CA GLN A 48 -17.25 -6.59 23.75
C GLN A 48 -17.65 -5.12 23.51
N GLY A 49 -17.73 -4.70 22.24
CA GLY A 49 -18.25 -3.39 21.83
C GLY A 49 -17.19 -2.30 21.61
N PRO A 50 -17.63 -1.09 21.20
CA PRO A 50 -16.72 -0.03 20.74
C PRO A 50 -15.71 0.46 21.77
N LEU A 51 -16.08 0.46 23.06
CA LEU A 51 -15.19 0.90 24.13
C LEU A 51 -14.01 -0.07 24.34
N ALA A 52 -14.27 -1.38 24.23
CA ALA A 52 -13.23 -2.40 24.33
C ALA A 52 -12.22 -2.27 23.19
N ILE A 53 -12.70 -2.04 21.96
CA ILE A 53 -11.84 -1.80 20.80
C ILE A 53 -10.96 -0.57 21.02
N LYS A 54 -11.53 0.56 21.49
CA LYS A 54 -10.73 1.76 21.81
C LYS A 54 -9.66 1.48 22.86
N ARG A 55 -9.99 0.75 23.93
CA ARG A 55 -9.02 0.39 24.98
C ARG A 55 -7.88 -0.46 24.44
N MET A 56 -8.20 -1.45 23.61
CA MET A 56 -7.20 -2.29 22.98
C MET A 56 -6.28 -1.47 22.06
N ILE A 57 -6.85 -0.59 21.22
CA ILE A 57 -6.07 0.31 20.35
C ILE A 57 -5.17 1.23 21.19
N ASN A 58 -5.70 1.83 22.26
CA ASN A 58 -4.94 2.70 23.15
C ASN A 58 -3.77 1.96 23.81
N GLY A 59 -3.98 0.71 24.26
CA GLY A 59 -2.90 -0.14 24.77
C GLY A 59 -1.90 -0.57 23.69
N GLY A 60 -2.34 -0.68 22.44
CA GLY A 60 -1.47 -0.93 21.29
C GLY A 60 -0.55 0.24 20.98
N LEU A 61 -1.12 1.45 21.00
CA LEU A 61 -0.41 2.71 20.84
C LEU A 61 0.54 3.00 22.01
N ASP A 62 0.28 2.47 23.20
CA ASP A 62 1.09 2.78 24.37
C ASP A 62 2.59 2.43 24.18
N GLY A 63 3.46 3.38 24.52
CA GLY A 63 4.90 3.32 24.26
C GLY A 63 5.34 3.37 22.78
N SER A 64 4.44 3.46 21.81
CA SER A 64 4.82 3.63 20.40
C SER A 64 5.22 5.08 20.10
N SER A 65 6.24 5.26 19.28
CA SER A 65 6.70 6.57 18.80
C SER A 65 6.19 6.90 17.40
N VAL A 66 5.93 5.88 16.59
CA VAL A 66 5.51 6.01 15.19
C VAL A 66 4.31 5.11 14.92
N THR A 67 3.40 5.61 14.09
CA THR A 67 2.26 4.88 13.56
C THR A 67 2.39 4.76 12.05
N CYS A 68 2.46 3.52 11.56
CA CYS A 68 2.53 3.19 10.14
C CYS A 68 1.15 2.75 9.66
N VAL A 69 0.55 3.50 8.74
CA VAL A 69 -0.74 3.16 8.12
C VAL A 69 -0.48 2.39 6.83
N LEU A 70 -0.84 1.11 6.79
CA LEU A 70 -0.73 0.28 5.59
C LEU A 70 -2.01 0.46 4.76
N ILE A 71 -1.87 1.13 3.62
CA ILE A 71 -2.95 1.62 2.78
C ILE A 71 -3.26 0.58 1.69
N GLY A 72 -4.34 -0.18 1.92
CA GLY A 72 -5.02 -0.98 0.90
C GLY A 72 -6.17 -0.22 0.24
N SER A 73 -6.98 -0.91 -0.55
CA SER A 73 -8.06 -0.32 -1.36
C SER A 73 -9.16 0.34 -0.52
N GLN A 74 -9.52 -0.26 0.62
CA GLN A 74 -10.63 0.18 1.47
C GLN A 74 -10.19 0.77 2.82
N THR A 75 -8.89 0.93 3.04
CA THR A 75 -8.35 1.36 4.35
C THR A 75 -8.90 2.72 4.80
N TRP A 76 -9.11 3.65 3.86
CA TRP A 76 -9.60 5.00 4.14
C TRP A 76 -11.03 5.10 4.71
N GLN A 77 -11.87 4.08 4.46
CA GLN A 77 -13.26 4.06 4.92
C GLN A 77 -13.40 3.50 6.35
N ARG A 78 -12.34 2.91 6.90
CA ARG A 78 -12.45 2.12 8.13
C ARG A 78 -12.44 3.03 9.36
N ARG A 79 -13.54 3.01 10.13
CA ARG A 79 -13.72 3.77 11.38
C ARG A 79 -12.54 3.65 12.34
N TRP A 80 -12.04 2.43 12.54
CA TRP A 80 -10.96 2.17 13.49
C TRP A 80 -9.59 2.64 13.00
N VAL A 81 -9.34 2.59 11.69
CA VAL A 81 -8.13 3.19 11.09
C VAL A 81 -8.13 4.70 11.30
N ARG A 82 -9.28 5.37 11.10
CA ARG A 82 -9.42 6.81 11.40
C ARG A 82 -9.14 7.10 12.87
N TYR A 83 -9.68 6.29 13.78
CA TYR A 83 -9.43 6.42 15.21
C TYR A 83 -7.94 6.25 15.55
N GLU A 84 -7.28 5.24 14.99
CA GLU A 84 -5.85 4.98 15.18
C GLU A 84 -4.99 6.16 14.72
N ILE A 85 -5.29 6.75 13.56
CA ILE A 85 -4.58 7.92 13.02
C ILE A 85 -4.77 9.13 13.94
N ILE A 86 -6.02 9.50 14.24
CA ILE A 86 -6.31 10.68 15.06
C ILE A 86 -5.76 10.50 16.49
N LYS A 87 -5.88 9.30 17.06
CA LYS A 87 -5.35 9.03 18.40
C LYS A 87 -3.82 9.06 18.42
N SER A 88 -3.17 8.59 17.35
CA SER A 88 -1.71 8.69 17.18
C SER A 88 -1.26 10.15 17.09
N LEU A 89 -1.97 10.95 16.29
CA LEU A 89 -1.74 12.37 16.14
C LEU A 89 -1.90 13.10 17.49
N ALA A 90 -2.99 12.85 18.21
CA ALA A 90 -3.27 13.42 19.53
C ALA A 90 -2.20 13.08 20.58
N ARG A 91 -1.52 11.93 20.44
CA ARG A 91 -0.40 11.51 21.30
C ARG A 91 0.95 12.08 20.86
N GLY A 92 1.02 12.76 19.72
CA GLY A 92 2.28 13.26 19.15
C GLY A 92 3.18 12.16 18.58
N ASN A 93 2.59 11.08 18.07
CA ASN A 93 3.33 10.07 17.32
C ASN A 93 3.65 10.59 15.91
N GLY A 94 4.80 10.15 15.37
CA GLY A 94 5.07 10.28 13.93
C GLY A 94 4.10 9.40 13.15
N ILE A 95 3.62 9.87 12.00
CA ILE A 95 2.70 9.10 11.16
C ILE A 95 3.32 9.00 9.75
N LEU A 96 3.21 7.82 9.15
CA LEU A 96 3.52 7.60 7.74
C LEU A 96 2.46 6.70 7.11
N GLY A 97 2.22 6.88 5.81
CA GLY A 97 1.44 5.96 4.99
C GLY A 97 2.35 5.06 4.16
N VAL A 98 1.97 3.79 3.99
CA VAL A 98 2.64 2.87 3.07
C VAL A 98 1.58 2.18 2.23
N ARG A 99 1.57 2.42 0.93
CA ARG A 99 0.67 1.73 -0.01
C ARG A 99 1.11 0.28 -0.14
N ILE A 100 0.14 -0.63 0.02
CA ILE A 100 0.37 -2.08 -0.03
C ILE A 100 -0.53 -2.77 -1.06
N HIS A 101 -1.22 -2.02 -1.91
CA HIS A 101 -2.24 -2.52 -2.83
C HIS A 101 -1.73 -3.66 -3.73
N ASP A 102 -0.51 -3.52 -4.24
CA ASP A 102 0.16 -4.45 -5.14
C ASP A 102 1.03 -5.50 -4.43
N VAL A 103 1.10 -5.48 -3.10
CA VAL A 103 1.90 -6.42 -2.31
C VAL A 103 1.30 -7.83 -2.41
N GLY A 104 2.15 -8.82 -2.68
CA GLY A 104 1.72 -10.20 -2.95
C GLY A 104 1.08 -10.41 -4.33
N PHE A 105 0.85 -9.35 -5.10
CA PHE A 105 0.44 -9.46 -6.49
C PHE A 105 1.64 -9.82 -7.36
N LYS A 106 1.56 -10.95 -8.07
CA LYS A 106 2.50 -11.34 -9.13
C LYS A 106 1.93 -10.82 -10.44
N SER A 107 2.50 -9.75 -10.99
CA SER A 107 2.26 -9.43 -12.40
C SER A 107 2.71 -10.63 -13.21
N GLY A 108 1.85 -11.19 -14.05
CA GLY A 108 2.32 -12.07 -15.11
C GLY A 108 3.44 -11.33 -15.85
N GLN A 109 4.56 -12.01 -16.12
CA GLN A 109 5.54 -11.42 -17.03
C GLN A 109 4.79 -11.00 -18.30
N PRO A 110 5.10 -9.85 -18.91
CA PRO A 110 4.60 -9.59 -20.24
C PRO A 110 5.07 -10.78 -21.09
N THR A 111 4.14 -11.65 -21.48
CA THR A 111 4.42 -12.59 -22.54
C THR A 111 4.77 -11.72 -23.71
N ASN A 112 6.03 -11.79 -24.12
CA ASN A 112 6.59 -11.08 -25.25
C ASN A 112 5.86 -11.50 -26.53
N ALA A 113 4.62 -11.06 -26.73
CA ALA A 113 3.91 -11.15 -28.00
C ALA A 113 4.48 -10.13 -29.01
N LEU A 114 5.38 -9.23 -28.57
CA LEU A 114 6.10 -8.28 -29.41
C LEU A 114 7.59 -8.65 -29.65
N ALA A 115 8.19 -9.59 -28.91
CA ALA A 115 9.58 -10.02 -29.21
C ALA A 115 9.66 -11.00 -30.40
N GLY A 116 8.54 -11.57 -30.84
CA GLY A 116 8.45 -12.35 -32.08
C GLY A 116 8.36 -11.51 -33.36
N LEU A 117 8.13 -10.20 -33.25
CA LEU A 117 8.00 -9.28 -34.40
C LEU A 117 9.31 -8.57 -34.78
N PHE A 118 10.34 -8.66 -33.93
CA PHE A 118 11.68 -8.15 -34.21
C PHE A 118 12.72 -9.25 -33.99
N GLY A 119 12.54 -10.37 -34.71
CA GLY A 119 13.62 -11.32 -34.93
C GLY A 119 14.62 -10.77 -35.94
N THR A 120 15.54 -9.92 -35.50
CA THR A 120 16.79 -9.69 -36.22
C THR A 120 17.94 -10.08 -35.31
N SER A 121 18.40 -11.33 -35.45
CA SER A 121 19.69 -11.78 -34.96
C SER A 121 20.79 -10.87 -35.55
N PRO A 122 21.77 -10.38 -34.77
CA PRO A 122 22.98 -9.82 -35.38
C PRO A 122 23.81 -10.98 -35.98
N PRO A 123 24.39 -10.82 -37.18
CA PRO A 123 25.20 -11.87 -37.81
C PRO A 123 26.46 -12.12 -36.99
N SER A 124 26.71 -13.39 -36.66
CA SER A 124 27.98 -13.84 -36.08
C SER A 124 29.03 -13.88 -37.19
N ASN A 125 30.16 -13.23 -36.96
CA ASN A 125 31.31 -13.25 -37.85
C ASN A 125 31.83 -14.69 -38.08
N ALA A 126 32.18 -14.90 -39.36
CA ALA A 126 33.10 -15.87 -39.95
C ALA A 126 33.90 -16.79 -39.01
N LEU A 127 33.91 -18.10 -39.29
CA LEU A 127 35.05 -18.84 -39.90
C LEU A 127 34.77 -20.36 -39.95
N ALA A 128 35.24 -21.03 -41.02
CA ALA A 128 35.23 -22.48 -41.30
C ALA A 128 33.87 -23.08 -41.72
N GLY A 129 33.71 -23.87 -42.79
CA GLY A 129 34.63 -24.45 -43.77
C GLY A 129 33.93 -25.68 -44.36
N TYR A 130 33.91 -25.78 -45.70
CA TYR A 130 33.59 -26.96 -46.53
C TYR A 130 32.20 -27.65 -46.47
N GLY A 131 31.60 -27.86 -47.65
CA GLY A 131 30.65 -28.97 -47.84
C GLY A 131 29.44 -28.73 -48.77
N SER A 132 29.70 -28.58 -50.07
CA SER A 132 28.87 -28.99 -51.22
C SER A 132 27.39 -29.43 -51.07
N ARG A 133 26.54 -28.81 -51.93
CA ARG A 133 25.69 -29.42 -53.00
C ARG A 133 24.15 -29.36 -52.87
N GLN A 134 23.57 -28.89 -53.99
CA GLN A 134 22.27 -29.19 -54.64
C GLN A 134 21.00 -28.39 -54.27
N GLU A 135 20.50 -27.66 -55.28
CA GLU A 135 19.14 -27.11 -55.38
C GLU A 135 18.10 -28.21 -55.66
N PRO A 136 16.82 -28.03 -55.25
CA PRO A 136 15.70 -28.78 -55.79
C PRO A 136 14.96 -28.00 -56.89
N THR A 137 14.64 -28.72 -57.97
CA THR A 137 13.86 -28.31 -59.14
C THR A 137 12.37 -28.10 -58.84
N LEU A 138 11.78 -27.16 -59.58
CA LEU A 138 10.35 -26.92 -59.77
C LEU A 138 9.57 -28.17 -60.20
N GLY A 139 8.50 -28.49 -59.47
CA GLY A 139 7.50 -29.46 -59.91
C GLY A 139 6.57 -29.92 -58.78
N GLY A 140 5.49 -29.17 -58.53
CA GLY A 140 4.49 -29.58 -57.53
C GLY A 140 3.48 -28.49 -57.17
N LEU A 141 2.87 -27.85 -58.17
CA LEU A 141 1.72 -26.97 -57.98
C LEU A 141 0.45 -27.81 -58.16
N LEU A 142 -0.30 -28.07 -57.10
CA LEU A 142 -1.77 -28.12 -57.14
C LEU A 142 -2.39 -28.16 -55.74
N GLY A 143 -3.25 -27.18 -55.46
CA GLY A 143 -4.29 -27.28 -54.43
C GLY A 143 -4.13 -26.35 -53.24
N MET A 144 -4.50 -25.07 -53.39
CA MET A 144 -5.09 -24.28 -52.29
C MET A 144 -6.07 -23.25 -52.86
N ALA A 145 -7.35 -23.65 -52.89
CA ALA A 145 -8.45 -22.70 -52.84
C ALA A 145 -8.84 -22.52 -51.37
N THR A 146 -8.97 -21.25 -50.98
CA THR A 146 -9.91 -20.70 -50.00
C THR A 146 -9.94 -21.31 -48.60
N GLU A 147 -9.48 -20.55 -47.60
CA GLU A 147 -10.36 -19.81 -46.69
C GLU A 147 -9.54 -19.02 -45.66
N ARG A 148 -9.98 -17.79 -45.40
CA ARG A 148 -9.50 -16.97 -44.28
C ARG A 148 -9.85 -17.70 -42.98
N PRO A 149 -8.95 -17.91 -42.01
CA PRO A 149 -9.40 -18.13 -40.66
C PRO A 149 -9.73 -16.75 -40.08
N GLU A 150 -11.02 -16.54 -39.90
CA GLU A 150 -11.55 -15.48 -39.05
C GLU A 150 -10.85 -15.54 -37.69
N ASN A 151 -10.40 -14.38 -37.22
CA ASN A 151 -10.13 -14.11 -35.82
C ASN A 151 -11.40 -14.35 -35.02
N SER A 152 -11.73 -15.61 -34.75
CA SER A 152 -12.79 -15.96 -33.84
C SER A 152 -12.25 -15.80 -32.42
N LEU A 153 -12.53 -14.64 -31.84
CA LEU A 153 -12.42 -14.35 -30.40
C LEU A 153 -13.11 -15.42 -29.52
N LEU A 154 -13.94 -16.28 -30.11
CA LEU A 154 -14.55 -17.45 -29.50
C LEU A 154 -13.60 -18.65 -29.31
N GLY A 155 -12.59 -18.84 -30.16
CA GLY A 155 -11.58 -19.89 -29.98
C GLY A 155 -10.64 -19.60 -28.81
N ALA A 156 -10.38 -18.32 -28.54
CA ALA A 156 -9.60 -17.86 -27.39
C ALA A 156 -10.36 -17.93 -26.06
N LEU A 157 -11.69 -18.03 -26.08
CA LEU A 157 -12.52 -18.13 -24.87
C LEU A 157 -12.61 -19.57 -24.32
N LEU A 158 -12.30 -20.59 -25.13
CA LEU A 158 -12.32 -22.01 -24.74
C LEU A 158 -10.95 -22.57 -24.37
N ALA A 159 -9.86 -21.87 -24.69
CA ALA A 159 -8.61 -22.06 -23.98
C ALA A 159 -8.77 -21.37 -22.62
N GLY A 160 -8.60 -22.11 -21.52
CA GLY A 160 -8.68 -21.58 -20.16
C GLY A 160 -7.57 -20.57 -19.87
N ASP A 161 -7.65 -19.40 -20.48
CA ASP A 161 -6.80 -18.26 -20.22
C ASP A 161 -7.20 -17.77 -18.82
N GLN A 162 -6.32 -18.02 -17.85
CA GLN A 162 -6.41 -17.37 -16.55
C GLN A 162 -6.16 -15.89 -16.79
N SER A 163 -7.23 -15.18 -17.16
CA SER A 163 -7.29 -13.75 -17.35
C SER A 163 -6.47 -13.09 -16.24
N LEU A 164 -5.32 -12.54 -16.62
CA LEU A 164 -4.43 -11.78 -15.77
C LEU A 164 -5.29 -10.73 -15.06
N ALA A 165 -5.54 -10.94 -13.76
CA ALA A 165 -6.25 -9.94 -12.98
C ALA A 165 -5.47 -8.63 -13.11
N PRO A 166 -6.09 -7.48 -13.41
CA PRO A 166 -5.37 -6.22 -13.44
C PRO A 166 -4.72 -5.97 -12.08
N THR A 167 -3.55 -5.34 -12.06
CA THR A 167 -2.92 -4.90 -10.81
C THR A 167 -3.96 -4.13 -10.00
N PRO A 168 -4.20 -4.51 -8.74
CA PRO A 168 -5.18 -3.82 -7.89
C PRO A 168 -4.78 -2.35 -7.79
N GLN A 169 -5.72 -1.43 -7.99
CA GLN A 169 -5.42 0.01 -7.91
C GLN A 169 -5.21 0.45 -6.46
N PRO A 170 -4.34 1.44 -6.19
CA PRO A 170 -4.17 2.00 -4.86
C PRO A 170 -5.49 2.61 -4.37
N GLY A 171 -5.84 2.32 -3.11
CA GLY A 171 -6.95 2.99 -2.45
C GLY A 171 -6.66 4.49 -2.24
N PRO A 172 -7.71 5.31 -2.09
CA PRO A 172 -7.58 6.69 -1.63
C PRO A 172 -6.75 6.81 -0.35
N ASN A 173 -6.00 7.90 -0.24
CA ASN A 173 -5.21 8.23 0.94
C ASN A 173 -6.12 8.47 2.16
N PRO A 174 -6.01 7.67 3.25
CA PRO A 174 -6.81 7.88 4.47
C PRO A 174 -6.60 9.26 5.11
N LEU A 175 -5.39 9.83 4.99
CA LEU A 175 -5.05 11.12 5.58
C LEU A 175 -5.75 12.30 4.90
N ARG A 176 -6.26 12.11 3.68
CA ARG A 176 -7.05 13.13 2.97
C ARG A 176 -8.42 13.35 3.62
N PHE A 177 -8.95 12.36 4.32
CA PHE A 177 -10.28 12.40 4.94
C PHE A 177 -10.25 12.83 6.41
N LEU A 178 -9.10 13.26 6.89
CA LEU A 178 -8.85 13.64 8.27
C LEU A 178 -8.16 14.99 8.30
N GLY A 179 -8.45 15.80 9.31
CA GLY A 179 -7.92 17.16 9.43
C GLY A 179 -7.89 17.62 10.88
N TYR A 180 -7.37 18.82 11.10
CA TYR A 180 -7.35 19.45 12.41
C TYR A 180 -7.49 20.97 12.29
N THR A 181 -8.02 21.59 13.33
CA THR A 181 -8.10 23.04 13.47
C THR A 181 -7.45 23.45 14.78
N VAL A 182 -6.72 24.57 14.77
CA VAL A 182 -6.07 25.09 15.97
C VAL A 182 -6.90 26.25 16.50
N ASP A 183 -7.56 26.02 17.62
CA ASP A 183 -8.29 27.06 18.35
C ASP A 183 -7.27 27.98 19.04
N ARG A 184 -7.01 29.14 18.44
CA ARG A 184 -6.03 30.12 18.94
C ARG A 184 -6.45 30.76 20.26
N ARG A 185 -7.74 30.77 20.60
CA ARG A 185 -8.23 31.39 21.85
C ARG A 185 -7.88 30.54 23.06
N TYR A 186 -8.07 29.23 22.94
CA TYR A 186 -7.83 28.29 24.04
C TYR A 186 -6.51 27.51 23.90
N GLY A 187 -5.81 27.64 22.77
CA GLY A 187 -4.60 26.89 22.48
C GLY A 187 -4.87 25.38 22.39
N MET A 188 -6.00 25.00 21.80
CA MET A 188 -6.46 23.60 21.70
C MET A 188 -6.52 23.17 20.23
N VAL A 189 -6.15 21.92 19.97
CA VAL A 189 -6.24 21.27 18.66
C VAL A 189 -7.49 20.40 18.66
N ARG A 190 -8.40 20.68 17.73
CA ARG A 190 -9.59 19.86 17.47
C ARG A 190 -9.36 19.06 16.19
N PHE A 191 -9.95 17.88 16.14
CA PHE A 191 -9.81 16.96 15.03
C PHE A 191 -11.10 16.92 14.22
N HIS A 192 -10.97 16.74 12.91
CA HIS A 192 -12.10 16.67 11.98
C HIS A 192 -11.96 15.46 11.07
N GLU A 193 -13.10 14.96 10.61
CA GLU A 193 -13.17 13.93 9.58
C GLU A 193 -14.18 14.31 8.50
N VAL A 194 -13.98 13.74 7.30
CA VAL A 194 -14.99 13.78 6.25
C VAL A 194 -16.05 12.72 6.54
N GLY A 195 -17.28 13.17 6.74
CA GLY A 195 -18.45 12.33 6.94
C GLY A 195 -18.88 11.58 5.67
N PRO A 196 -19.86 10.66 5.78
CA PRO A 196 -20.38 9.92 4.62
C PRO A 196 -20.98 10.81 3.51
N ASN A 197 -21.43 12.01 3.88
CA ASN A 197 -21.97 13.03 2.98
C ASN A 197 -20.88 13.87 2.28
N GLY A 198 -19.59 13.55 2.50
CA GLY A 198 -18.48 14.32 1.95
C GLY A 198 -18.20 15.65 2.65
N GLN A 199 -18.92 15.98 3.73
CA GLN A 199 -18.72 17.20 4.48
C GLN A 199 -17.80 16.99 5.68
N TRP A 200 -17.02 18.02 6.00
CA TRP A 200 -16.21 18.06 7.20
C TRP A 200 -17.08 18.14 8.45
N ARG A 201 -16.74 17.34 9.46
CA ARG A 201 -17.37 17.37 10.78
C ARG A 201 -16.33 17.15 11.88
N GLU A 202 -16.63 17.64 13.07
CA GLU A 202 -15.80 17.41 14.25
C GLU A 202 -15.73 15.91 14.60
N TYR A 203 -14.52 15.44 14.90
CA TYR A 203 -14.26 14.06 15.26
C TYR A 203 -14.45 13.86 16.77
N THR A 204 -15.61 13.36 17.17
CA THR A 204 -16.02 13.28 18.58
C THR A 204 -15.40 12.12 19.38
N GLU A 205 -14.73 11.18 18.71
CA GLU A 205 -14.21 9.96 19.35
C GLU A 205 -12.92 10.21 20.13
N VAL A 206 -12.24 11.34 19.88
CA VAL A 206 -10.98 11.77 20.51
C VAL A 206 -11.15 13.22 20.98
N GLN A 207 -10.83 13.48 22.25
CA GLN A 207 -10.91 14.81 22.83
C GLN A 207 -9.87 15.76 22.24
N ALA A 208 -10.17 17.05 22.25
CA ALA A 208 -9.22 18.09 21.89
C ALA A 208 -7.98 18.03 22.78
N VAL A 209 -6.81 18.28 22.19
CA VAL A 209 -5.52 18.26 22.89
C VAL A 209 -4.90 19.64 22.92
N PRO A 210 -4.16 20.02 23.98
CA PRO A 210 -3.55 21.33 24.02
C PRO A 210 -2.42 21.42 22.99
N LEU A 211 -2.33 22.53 22.25
CA LEU A 211 -1.33 22.74 21.19
C LEU A 211 0.12 22.52 21.68
N ARG A 212 0.39 22.79 22.96
CA ARG A 212 1.69 22.53 23.60
C ARG A 212 2.14 21.06 23.55
N SER A 213 1.20 20.10 23.46
CA SER A 213 1.55 18.69 23.32
C SER A 213 1.96 18.31 21.90
N LEU A 214 1.73 19.19 20.92
CA LEU A 214 2.05 19.01 19.49
C LEU A 214 2.86 20.20 18.96
N PRO A 215 4.10 20.42 19.46
CA PRO A 215 4.89 21.60 19.13
C PRO A 215 5.30 21.67 17.65
N TRP A 216 5.37 20.51 16.98
CA TRP A 216 5.73 20.34 15.56
C TRP A 216 4.56 20.66 14.60
N LEU A 217 3.33 20.82 15.11
CA LEU A 217 2.16 21.05 14.28
C LEU A 217 2.17 22.49 13.73
N PRO A 218 1.96 22.69 12.41
CA PRO A 218 1.90 24.02 11.83
C PRO A 218 0.84 24.90 12.51
N ARG A 219 1.25 26.07 13.02
CA ARG A 219 0.37 26.99 13.77
C ARG A 219 -0.48 27.91 12.87
N LEU A 220 -0.08 28.01 11.59
CA LEU A 220 -0.51 29.07 10.68
C LEU A 220 -1.65 28.67 9.73
N LYS A 221 -1.94 27.36 9.58
CA LYS A 221 -2.92 26.87 8.62
C LYS A 221 -3.92 25.96 9.34
N ASP A 222 -5.20 26.34 9.32
CA ASP A 222 -6.26 25.37 9.57
C ASP A 222 -6.12 24.30 8.49
N ALA A 223 -5.81 23.08 8.91
CA ALA A 223 -5.49 22.04 7.95
C ALA A 223 -6.79 21.44 7.43
N ASP A 224 -7.11 21.79 6.20
CA ASP A 224 -8.16 21.12 5.42
C ASP A 224 -7.87 19.62 5.29
N ASN A 225 -6.62 19.14 5.41
CA ASN A 225 -6.31 17.70 5.39
C ASN A 225 -4.94 17.35 6.03
N LEU A 226 -4.81 16.12 6.55
CA LEU A 226 -3.54 15.57 7.09
C LEU A 226 -2.58 15.09 6.00
N GLU A 227 -3.03 14.99 4.75
CA GLU A 227 -2.22 14.52 3.61
C GLU A 227 -0.92 15.30 3.43
N ASN A 228 -0.95 16.62 3.66
CA ASN A 228 0.23 17.48 3.51
C ASN A 228 1.18 17.43 4.71
N LEU A 229 0.78 16.79 5.81
CA LEU A 229 1.62 16.68 7.00
C LEU A 229 2.51 15.46 6.99
N PHE A 230 2.08 14.36 6.37
CA PHE A 230 2.78 13.08 6.51
C PHE A 230 3.12 12.48 5.16
N HIS A 231 4.29 11.87 5.08
CA HIS A 231 4.74 11.22 3.87
C HIS A 231 4.02 9.90 3.64
N ILE A 232 3.77 9.62 2.36
CA ILE A 232 3.20 8.37 1.88
C ILE A 232 4.20 7.73 0.95
N TYR A 233 4.57 6.51 1.28
CA TYR A 233 5.45 5.66 0.51
C TYR A 233 4.64 4.58 -0.20
N ASP A 234 5.24 3.98 -1.20
CA ASP A 234 4.77 2.77 -1.85
C ASP A 234 5.73 1.61 -1.54
N TRP A 235 5.19 0.49 -1.04
CA TRP A 235 6.04 -0.60 -0.59
C TRP A 235 6.91 -1.19 -1.71
N LYS A 236 6.39 -1.30 -2.94
CA LYS A 236 7.14 -1.86 -4.06
C LYS A 236 7.97 -0.81 -4.77
N LEU A 237 7.39 0.33 -5.12
CA LEU A 237 8.07 1.36 -5.91
C LEU A 237 9.21 2.02 -5.15
N ASP A 238 9.06 2.22 -3.83
CA ASP A 238 10.07 2.88 -3.01
C ASP A 238 11.02 1.89 -2.30
N TYR A 239 11.02 0.62 -2.71
CA TYR A 239 11.91 -0.42 -2.14
C TYR A 239 11.75 -0.59 -0.62
N GLY A 240 10.51 -0.74 -0.15
CA GLY A 240 10.18 -0.84 1.28
C GLY A 240 10.90 -1.95 2.02
N SER A 241 11.25 -3.06 1.35
CA SER A 241 12.06 -4.13 1.93
C SER A 241 13.45 -3.69 2.41
N PHE A 242 13.97 -2.57 1.90
CA PHE A 242 15.28 -2.02 2.26
C PHE A 242 15.17 -0.74 3.08
N TYR A 243 14.30 0.19 2.68
CA TYR A 243 14.26 1.55 3.26
C TYR A 243 13.20 1.76 4.34
N PHE A 244 12.35 0.77 4.64
CA PHE A 244 11.32 0.91 5.66
C PHE A 244 11.83 1.44 7.02
N PRO A 245 12.98 0.97 7.56
CA PRO A 245 13.52 1.54 8.79
C PRO A 245 13.84 3.04 8.71
N THR A 246 14.33 3.50 7.56
CA THR A 246 14.62 4.92 7.33
C THR A 246 13.35 5.76 7.34
N TRP A 247 12.25 5.24 6.78
CA TRP A 247 10.95 5.92 6.79
C TRP A 247 10.39 6.08 8.21
N ILE A 248 10.59 5.07 9.07
CA ILE A 248 10.22 5.14 10.49
C ILE A 248 11.03 6.22 11.21
N GLU A 249 12.35 6.30 10.99
CA GLU A 249 13.18 7.34 11.59
C GLU A 249 12.79 8.74 11.09
N HIS A 250 12.49 8.89 9.80
CA HIS A 250 12.02 10.16 9.24
C HIS A 250 10.71 10.63 9.89
N ALA A 251 9.73 9.72 10.03
CA ALA A 251 8.46 10.03 10.68
C ALA A 251 8.63 10.39 12.17
N ALA A 252 9.56 9.73 12.88
CA ALA A 252 9.88 10.05 14.26
C ALA A 252 10.58 11.41 14.39
N ALA A 253 11.56 11.68 13.54
CA ALA A 253 12.31 12.93 13.53
C ALA A 253 11.40 14.14 13.25
N GLN A 254 10.43 13.99 12.34
CA GLN A 254 9.45 15.04 12.02
C GLN A 254 8.68 15.53 13.27
N VAL A 255 8.41 14.64 14.22
CA VAL A 255 7.69 14.97 15.47
C VAL A 255 8.62 15.19 16.66
N GLY A 256 9.94 15.19 16.45
CA GLY A 256 10.95 15.38 17.49
C GLY A 256 11.09 14.21 18.47
N ARG A 257 10.90 12.97 18.00
CA ARG A 257 11.03 11.75 18.82
C ARG A 257 12.24 10.89 18.48
#